data_AF-A0A1N6XCY0-F1
#
_entry.id   AF-A0A1N6XCY0-F1
#
_cell.length_a   1.000
_cell.length_b   1.000
_cell.length_c   1.000
_cell.angle_alpha   90.00
_cell.angle_beta   90.00
_cell.angle_gamma   90.00
#
_symmetry.space_group_name_H-M   'P 1'
#
loop_
_entity.id
_entity.type
_entity.pdbx_description
1 polymer ?
#
loop_
_entity_poly.entity_id
_entity_poly.type
_entity_poly.pdbx_seq_one_letter_code
_entity_poly.pdbx_strand_id
1 'polypeptide(L)' 'MSDSRNDGHADDHLEDVPDGSGCTEIWEHLSERRDGDEDEETVEE' A
#
# COMPACT_ATOMS: atom_id res chain seq x y z
N MET A 1 -21.69 12.38 11.64
CA MET A 1 -20.44 12.02 10.95
C MET A 1 -20.39 10.51 10.94
N SER A 2 -20.90 9.90 9.87
CA SER A 2 -20.88 8.45 9.69
C SER A 2 -19.78 8.15 8.69
N ASP A 3 -18.55 8.04 9.19
CA ASP A 3 -17.57 7.22 8.50
C ASP A 3 -17.83 5.80 9.01
N SER A 4 -18.69 5.08 8.29
CA SER A 4 -19.00 3.69 8.59
C SER A 4 -17.74 2.89 8.30
N ARG A 5 -16.87 2.83 9.30
CA ARG A 5 -15.72 1.94 9.48
C ARG A 5 -15.60 0.97 8.30
N ASN A 6 -14.75 1.34 7.35
CA ASN A 6 -14.29 0.46 6.29
C ASN A 6 -13.53 -0.71 6.94
N ASP A 7 -14.27 -1.64 7.53
CA ASP A 7 -13.83 -2.70 8.42
C ASP A 7 -13.81 -3.99 7.59
N GLY A 8 -12.74 -4.20 6.83
CA GLY A 8 -12.55 -5.43 6.06
C GLY A 8 -11.61 -5.33 4.87
N HIS A 9 -11.40 -4.14 4.31
CA HIS A 9 -10.49 -3.94 3.16
C HIS A 9 -9.59 -2.70 3.29
N ALA A 10 -9.50 -2.12 4.49
CA ALA A 10 -8.65 -0.94 4.71
C ALA A 10 -7.17 -1.29 4.71
N ASP A 11 -6.83 -2.55 4.95
CA ASP A 11 -5.49 -3.01 5.28
C ASP A 11 -4.91 -3.99 4.24
N ASP A 12 -5.63 -4.33 3.16
CA ASP A 12 -5.06 -5.17 2.08
C ASP A 12 -3.79 -4.52 1.51
N HIS A 13 -3.77 -3.19 1.33
CA HIS A 13 -2.56 -2.51 0.84
C HIS A 13 -1.38 -2.53 1.82
N LEU A 14 -1.61 -2.96 3.06
CA LEU A 14 -0.62 -3.17 4.11
C LEU A 14 -0.27 -4.65 4.30
N GLU A 15 -0.85 -5.59 3.53
CA GLU A 15 -0.60 -7.02 3.66
C GLU A 15 0.88 -7.41 3.46
N ASP A 16 1.59 -6.61 2.68
CA ASP A 16 3.01 -6.78 2.38
C ASP A 16 3.92 -6.07 3.41
N VAL A 17 3.32 -5.28 4.32
CA VAL A 17 4.04 -4.56 5.37
C VAL A 17 4.12 -5.43 6.63
N PRO A 18 5.33 -5.71 7.16
CA PRO A 18 5.47 -6.52 8.37
C PRO A 18 4.77 -5.92 9.59
N ASP A 19 4.14 -6.79 10.39
CA ASP A 19 3.57 -6.41 11.68
C ASP A 19 4.63 -5.77 12.59
N GLY A 20 4.32 -4.59 13.14
CA GLY A 20 5.22 -3.86 14.02
C GLY A 20 6.18 -2.89 13.31
N SER A 21 6.04 -2.71 11.99
CA SER A 21 6.72 -1.64 11.25
C SER A 21 6.36 -0.26 11.80
N GLY A 22 7.37 0.59 11.97
CA GLY A 22 7.16 1.98 12.37
C GLY A 22 6.56 2.84 11.25
N CYS A 23 6.15 4.06 11.59
CA CYS A 23 5.54 4.98 10.63
C CYS A 23 6.43 5.28 9.41
N THR A 24 7.74 5.32 9.61
CA THR A 24 8.71 5.56 8.54
C THR A 24 8.79 4.35 7.62
N GLU A 25 8.96 3.16 8.19
CA GLU A 25 9.06 1.91 7.42
C GLU A 25 7.81 1.64 6.58
N ILE A 26 6.61 1.92 7.11
CA ILE A 26 5.35 1.82 6.37
C ILE A 26 5.35 2.77 5.15
N TRP A 27 5.85 4.00 5.33
CA TRP A 27 5.85 5.00 4.27
C TRP A 27 6.87 4.71 3.17
N GLU A 28 8.04 4.17 3.53
CA GLU A 28 9.05 3.69 2.58
C GLU A 28 8.44 2.59 1.70
N HIS A 29 7.86 1.56 2.31
CA HIS A 29 7.26 0.43 1.60
C HIS A 29 6.15 0.85 0.62
N LEU A 30 5.29 1.78 1.04
CA LEU A 30 4.22 2.32 0.18
C LEU A 30 4.73 3.25 -0.92
N SER A 31 5.86 3.93 -0.70
CA SER A 31 6.45 4.83 -1.69
C SER A 31 7.18 4.03 -2.77
N GLU A 32 7.94 3.01 -2.38
CA GLU A 32 8.60 2.08 -3.31
C GLU A 32 7.59 1.37 -4.21
N ARG A 33 6.46 0.97 -3.65
CA ARG A 33 5.34 0.39 -4.42
C ARG A 33 4.76 1.37 -5.43
N ARG A 34 4.56 2.62 -5.05
CA ARG A 34 4.07 3.65 -5.98
C ARG A 34 5.03 3.85 -7.15
N ASP A 35 6.31 4.09 -6.88
CA ASP A 35 7.30 4.30 -7.93
C ASP A 35 7.56 3.02 -8.76
N GLY A 36 7.42 1.83 -8.19
CA GLY A 36 7.70 0.54 -8.86
C GLY A 36 6.53 -0.08 -9.63
N ASP A 37 5.29 0.09 -9.18
CA ASP A 37 4.09 -0.39 -9.90
C ASP A 37 3.71 0.52 -11.08
N GLU A 38 4.17 1.78 -11.08
CA GLU A 38 3.99 2.71 -12.22
C GLU A 38 4.81 2.29 -13.47
N ASP A 39 5.80 1.41 -13.31
CA ASP A 39 6.65 0.90 -14.40
C ASP A 39 6.18 -0.45 -14.99
N GLU A 40 5.19 -1.12 -14.40
CA GLU A 40 4.59 -2.37 -14.94
C GLU A 40 3.30 -2.10 -15.73
N GLU A 41 3.16 -0.91 -16.33
CA GLU A 41 2.13 -0.60 -17.33
C GLU A 41 2.78 -0.53 -18.74
N THR A 42 2.55 -1.56 -19.54
CA THR A 42 2.74 -1.60 -21.01
C THR A 42 4.17 -1.62 -21.58
N VAL A 43 4.77 -2.81 -21.61
CA VAL A 43 5.55 -3.23 -22.79
C VAL A 43 4.73 -4.21 -23.60
N GLU A 44 3.70 -3.71 -24.29
CA GLU A 44 3.09 -4.43 -25.42
C GLU A 44 3.79 -3.95 -26.70
N GLU A 45 4.54 -4.84 -27.35
CA GLU A 45 5.22 -4.63 -28.65
C GLU A 45 4.26 -4.38 -29.82
#